data_AF-A0A368UW33-F1
#
_entry.id   AF-A0A368UW33-F1
#
_cell.length_a   1.000
_cell.length_b   1.000
_cell.length_c   1.000
_cell.angle_alpha   90.00
_cell.angle_beta   90.00
_cell.angle_gamma   90.00
#
_symmetry.space_group_name_H-M   'P 1'
#
loop_
_entity.id
_entity.type
_entity.pdbx_description
1 polymer ?
#
loop_
_entity_poly.entity_id
_entity_poly.type
_entity_poly.pdbx_seq_one_letter_code
_entity_poly.pdbx_strand_id
1 'polypeptide(L)'
;MTLRWILVPVLAIAVAACAPLSSYWSDQSGSEVFQPITVRVSGFGAYQHTQNDRVDPRKRLLARRASQLDAYRNLAERVYGTVIYGSSTVNDFVLQNDSFRTYVDSYIRGARMVAVNEHSDGVVETVMELRLEPRFRECVAKVADDQVQDVCAIPMPRRNDRVGDVEARRTDSLYYLD
;
A
#
# COMPACT_ATOMS: atom_id res chain seq x y z
N MET A 1 -72.31 -6.67 -35.52
CA MET A 1 -71.49 -7.88 -35.28
C MET A 1 -69.97 -7.63 -35.35
N THR A 2 -69.47 -6.40 -35.16
CA THR A 2 -68.01 -6.09 -35.30
C THR A 2 -67.39 -5.38 -34.09
N LEU A 3 -68.20 -4.85 -33.15
CA LEU A 3 -67.69 -4.07 -32.01
C LEU A 3 -67.05 -4.93 -30.89
N ARG A 4 -67.39 -6.22 -30.82
CA ARG A 4 -66.83 -7.16 -29.83
C ARG A 4 -65.42 -7.67 -30.18
N TRP A 5 -65.00 -7.59 -31.45
CA TRP A 5 -63.69 -8.08 -31.89
C TRP A 5 -62.54 -7.08 -31.71
N ILE A 6 -62.85 -5.79 -31.53
CA ILE A 6 -61.86 -4.73 -31.29
C ILE A 6 -61.54 -4.57 -29.80
N LEU A 7 -62.47 -4.96 -28.91
CA LEU A 7 -62.29 -4.83 -27.45
C LEU A 7 -61.32 -5.87 -26.85
N VAL A 8 -61.12 -7.02 -27.51
CA VAL A 8 -60.23 -8.10 -27.02
C VAL A 8 -58.74 -7.77 -27.15
N PRO A 9 -58.21 -7.24 -28.28
CA PRO A 9 -56.79 -6.90 -28.38
C PRO A 9 -56.40 -5.67 -27.54
N VAL A 10 -57.32 -4.73 -27.30
CA VAL A 10 -57.05 -3.53 -26.49
C VAL A 10 -56.87 -3.88 -25.00
N LEU A 11 -57.63 -4.86 -24.49
CA LEU A 11 -57.48 -5.34 -23.11
C LEU A 11 -56.15 -6.08 -22.90
N ALA A 12 -55.64 -6.80 -23.90
CA ALA A 12 -54.37 -7.53 -23.79
C ALA A 12 -53.14 -6.59 -23.74
N ILE A 13 -53.20 -5.43 -24.39
CA ILE A 13 -52.11 -4.44 -24.38
C ILE A 13 -52.02 -3.73 -23.02
N ALA A 14 -53.13 -3.55 -22.32
CA ALA A 14 -53.15 -2.90 -21.01
C ALA A 14 -52.47 -3.74 -19.90
N VAL A 15 -52.46 -5.08 -20.01
CA VAL A 15 -51.84 -5.96 -18.99
C VAL A 15 -50.33 -6.09 -19.16
N ALA A 16 -49.79 -5.88 -20.36
CA ALA A 16 -48.35 -5.92 -20.61
C ALA A 16 -47.58 -4.70 -20.07
N ALA A 17 -48.28 -3.62 -19.71
CA ALA A 17 -47.68 -2.42 -19.12
C ALA A 17 -47.36 -2.56 -17.61
N CYS A 18 -47.78 -3.66 -16.97
CA CYS A 18 -47.42 -3.99 -15.58
C CYS A 18 -46.37 -5.10 -15.48
N ALA A 19 -45.54 -5.30 -16.51
CA ALA A 19 -44.27 -5.98 -16.28
C ALA A 19 -43.43 -5.05 -15.38
N PRO A 20 -42.97 -5.48 -14.19
CA PRO A 20 -41.94 -4.74 -13.52
C PRO A 20 -40.74 -4.79 -14.47
N LEU A 21 -40.42 -3.66 -15.11
CA LEU A 21 -39.02 -3.43 -15.42
C LEU A 21 -38.35 -3.50 -14.07
N SER A 22 -37.78 -4.67 -13.74
CA SER A 22 -36.75 -4.78 -12.73
C SER A 22 -35.67 -3.85 -13.23
N SER A 23 -35.77 -2.60 -12.79
CA SER A 23 -34.69 -1.66 -12.87
C SER A 23 -33.62 -2.30 -12.00
N TYR A 24 -32.76 -3.06 -12.66
CA TYR A 24 -31.54 -3.58 -12.09
C TYR A 24 -30.65 -2.35 -11.90
N TRP A 25 -30.98 -1.57 -10.88
CA TRP A 25 -30.07 -0.63 -10.27
C TRP A 25 -29.00 -1.52 -9.64
N SER A 26 -28.01 -1.90 -10.44
CA SER A 26 -26.74 -2.38 -9.94
C SER A 26 -26.07 -1.20 -9.26
N ASP A 27 -26.54 -0.87 -8.06
CA ASP A 27 -25.74 -0.15 -7.10
C ASP A 27 -24.69 -1.14 -6.57
N GLN A 28 -23.74 -1.48 -7.44
CA GLN A 28 -22.44 -1.98 -7.03
C GLN A 28 -21.51 -0.78 -6.86
N SER A 29 -21.94 0.25 -6.14
CA SER A 29 -21.00 1.05 -5.35
C SER A 29 -20.63 0.25 -4.10
N GLY A 30 -20.08 -0.95 -4.31
CA GLY A 30 -19.30 -1.61 -3.28
C GLY A 30 -18.18 -0.65 -2.97
N SER A 31 -18.27 0.08 -1.87
CA SER A 31 -17.14 0.75 -1.27
C SER A 31 -16.13 -0.37 -1.01
N GLU A 32 -15.23 -0.63 -1.96
CA GLU A 32 -14.09 -1.49 -1.75
C GLU A 32 -13.26 -0.83 -0.66
N VAL A 33 -13.55 -1.18 0.59
CA VAL A 33 -12.74 -0.82 1.73
C VAL A 33 -11.44 -1.57 1.51
N PHE A 34 -10.46 -0.88 0.92
CA PHE A 34 -9.15 -1.46 0.69
C PHE A 34 -8.56 -1.88 2.03
N GLN A 35 -8.46 -3.19 2.26
CA GLN A 35 -7.80 -3.66 3.48
C GLN A 35 -6.33 -3.24 3.46
N PRO A 36 -5.76 -2.88 4.63
CA PRO A 36 -4.36 -2.51 4.71
C PRO A 36 -3.49 -3.71 4.37
N ILE A 37 -2.52 -3.51 3.49
CA ILE A 37 -1.58 -4.55 3.07
C ILE A 37 -0.25 -4.30 3.80
N THR A 38 0.26 -5.29 4.51
CA THR A 38 1.60 -5.25 5.09
C THR A 38 2.59 -5.88 4.14
N VAL A 39 3.48 -5.07 3.58
CA VAL A 39 4.61 -5.53 2.78
C VAL A 39 5.77 -5.82 3.71
N ARG A 40 6.22 -7.07 3.75
CA ARG A 40 7.39 -7.48 4.54
C ARG A 40 8.51 -7.91 3.61
N VAL A 41 9.71 -7.41 3.86
CA VAL A 41 10.92 -7.75 3.11
C VAL A 41 12.08 -8.02 4.05
N SER A 42 13.06 -8.80 3.58
CA SER A 42 14.33 -9.04 4.23
C SER A 42 15.46 -8.41 3.43
N GLY A 43 16.50 -7.95 4.09
CA GLY A 43 17.75 -7.55 3.47
C GLY A 43 18.94 -8.10 4.22
N PHE A 44 20.05 -8.27 3.51
CA PHE A 44 21.21 -9.01 3.98
C PHE A 44 22.49 -8.17 3.94
N GLY A 45 23.32 -8.37 4.95
CA GLY A 45 24.68 -7.86 5.05
C GLY A 45 25.57 -8.98 5.55
N ALA A 46 26.87 -8.93 5.29
CA ALA A 46 27.77 -10.00 5.69
C ALA A 46 29.09 -9.45 6.21
N TYR A 47 29.71 -10.22 7.09
CA TYR A 47 31.12 -10.03 7.46
C TYR A 47 32.04 -10.52 6.36
N GLN A 48 33.24 -9.96 6.28
CA GLN A 48 34.28 -10.46 5.38
C GLN A 48 34.97 -11.69 6.00
N HIS A 49 35.19 -11.66 7.31
CA HIS A 49 35.76 -12.76 8.10
C HIS A 49 34.97 -12.95 9.41
N THR A 50 34.00 -13.87 9.39
CA THR A 50 33.00 -14.06 10.47
C THR A 50 33.60 -14.13 11.88
N GLN A 51 34.70 -14.88 12.10
CA GLN A 51 35.25 -15.08 13.44
C GLN A 51 35.84 -13.80 14.06
N ASN A 52 36.57 -13.01 13.26
CA ASN A 52 37.28 -11.83 13.74
C ASN A 52 36.44 -10.55 13.62
N ASP A 53 35.57 -10.49 12.62
CA ASP A 53 34.80 -9.28 12.33
C ASP A 53 33.58 -9.15 13.25
N ARG A 54 33.04 -10.27 13.74
CA ARG A 54 31.88 -10.27 14.64
C ARG A 54 32.21 -9.71 16.03
N VAL A 55 33.47 -9.87 16.48
CA VAL A 55 33.96 -9.30 17.75
C VAL A 55 34.36 -7.83 17.63
N ASP A 56 34.60 -7.30 16.43
CA ASP A 56 34.88 -5.89 16.20
C ASP A 56 33.56 -5.08 16.12
N PRO A 57 33.28 -4.17 17.08
CA PRO A 57 32.06 -3.37 17.08
C PRO A 57 31.90 -2.51 15.81
N ARG A 58 33.00 -2.04 15.22
CA ARG A 58 32.96 -1.23 14.00
C ARG A 58 32.43 -2.04 12.83
N LYS A 59 32.95 -3.25 12.64
CA LYS A 59 32.54 -4.15 11.56
C LYS A 59 31.13 -4.69 11.76
N ARG A 60 30.74 -4.96 13.00
CA ARG A 60 29.37 -5.29 13.38
C ARG A 60 28.36 -4.21 12.99
N LEU A 61 28.66 -2.94 13.27
CA LEU A 61 27.82 -1.83 12.86
C LEU A 61 27.77 -1.66 11.34
N LEU A 62 28.87 -1.91 10.64
CA LEU A 62 28.90 -1.87 9.16
C LEU A 62 28.03 -2.97 8.54
N ALA A 63 28.12 -4.21 9.03
CA ALA A 63 27.30 -5.33 8.53
C ALA A 63 25.80 -5.08 8.76
N ARG A 64 25.42 -4.57 9.93
CA ARG A 64 24.04 -4.17 10.24
C ARG A 64 23.53 -3.02 9.36
N ARG A 65 24.38 -2.04 9.05
CA ARG A 65 24.01 -0.95 8.13
C ARG A 65 23.85 -1.45 6.70
N ALA A 66 24.73 -2.36 6.26
CA ALA A 66 24.62 -2.99 4.95
C ALA A 66 23.30 -3.76 4.81
N SER A 67 22.95 -4.59 5.80
CA SER A 67 21.68 -5.33 5.79
C SER A 67 20.45 -4.41 5.83
N GLN A 68 20.52 -3.30 6.55
CA GLN A 68 19.45 -2.29 6.58
C GLN A 68 19.27 -1.60 5.23
N LEU A 69 20.36 -1.20 4.56
CA LEU A 69 20.29 -0.56 3.24
C LEU A 69 19.76 -1.52 2.18
N ASP A 70 20.18 -2.79 2.23
CA ASP A 70 19.65 -3.84 1.35
C ASP A 70 18.15 -4.06 1.58
N ALA A 71 17.70 -4.07 2.84
CA ALA A 71 16.29 -4.22 3.16
C ALA A 71 15.45 -3.05 2.63
N TYR A 72 15.94 -1.80 2.76
CA TYR A 72 15.28 -0.64 2.16
C TYR A 72 15.22 -0.71 0.63
N ARG A 73 16.28 -1.20 -0.01
CA ARG A 73 16.32 -1.41 -1.45
C ARG A 73 15.24 -2.42 -1.88
N ASN A 74 15.20 -3.58 -1.24
CA ASN A 74 14.21 -4.62 -1.52
C ASN A 74 12.78 -4.13 -1.27
N LEU A 75 12.59 -3.31 -0.23
CA LEU A 75 11.31 -2.67 0.08
C LEU A 75 10.87 -1.73 -1.05
N ALA A 76 11.77 -0.85 -1.49
CA ALA A 76 11.51 0.08 -2.57
C ALA A 76 11.17 -0.68 -3.86
N GLU A 77 12.00 -1.65 -4.28
CA GLU A 77 11.74 -2.45 -5.47
C GLU A 77 10.36 -3.15 -5.40
N ARG A 78 9.99 -3.67 -4.23
CA ARG A 78 8.67 -4.32 -4.04
C ARG A 78 7.51 -3.33 -4.18
N VAL A 79 7.65 -2.12 -3.64
CA VAL A 79 6.62 -1.06 -3.70
C VAL A 79 6.51 -0.53 -5.13
N TYR A 80 7.62 -0.16 -5.76
CA TYR A 80 7.67 0.38 -7.12
C TYR A 80 7.19 -0.62 -8.18
N GLY A 81 7.45 -1.92 -7.98
CA GLY A 81 6.97 -2.99 -8.86
C GLY A 81 5.52 -3.43 -8.61
N THR A 82 4.79 -2.77 -7.71
CA THR A 82 3.38 -3.13 -7.46
C THR A 82 2.50 -2.69 -8.64
N VAL A 83 1.68 -3.61 -9.13
CA VAL A 83 0.72 -3.34 -10.23
C VAL A 83 -0.50 -2.62 -9.67
N ILE A 84 -0.92 -1.56 -10.35
CA ILE A 84 -1.92 -0.62 -9.87
C ILE A 84 -3.21 -0.70 -10.68
N TYR A 85 -3.11 -0.60 -12.00
CA TYR A 85 -4.25 -0.72 -12.91
C TYR A 85 -3.83 -1.33 -14.24
N GLY A 86 -4.54 -2.36 -14.69
CA GLY A 86 -4.22 -3.07 -15.94
C GLY A 86 -2.80 -3.64 -15.91
N SER A 87 -1.94 -3.14 -16.81
CA SER A 87 -0.51 -3.48 -16.92
C SER A 87 0.43 -2.41 -16.36
N SER A 88 -0.09 -1.31 -15.80
CA SER A 88 0.71 -0.21 -15.28
C SER A 88 1.11 -0.44 -13.82
N THR A 89 2.36 -0.12 -13.51
CA THR A 89 2.98 -0.24 -12.18
C THR A 89 3.11 1.12 -11.50
N VAL A 90 3.36 1.12 -10.18
CA VAL A 90 3.67 2.37 -9.43
C VAL A 90 4.80 3.14 -10.10
N ASN A 91 5.82 2.43 -10.59
CA ASN A 91 6.95 3.03 -11.28
C ASN A 91 6.53 3.85 -12.52
N ASP A 92 5.58 3.37 -13.31
CA ASP A 92 5.14 4.08 -14.53
C ASP A 92 4.46 5.41 -14.21
N PHE A 93 3.73 5.50 -13.10
CA PHE A 93 3.11 6.74 -12.62
C PHE A 93 4.12 7.71 -11.99
N VAL A 94 5.10 7.18 -11.25
CA VAL A 94 6.17 8.00 -10.66
C VAL A 94 7.02 8.70 -11.73
N LEU A 95 7.20 8.08 -12.89
CA LEU A 95 7.90 8.69 -14.02
C LEU A 95 7.13 9.86 -14.66
N GLN A 96 5.80 9.87 -14.52
CA GLN A 96 4.93 10.90 -15.10
C GLN A 96 4.71 12.08 -14.15
N ASN A 97 4.70 11.82 -12.83
CA ASN A 97 4.34 12.83 -11.83
C ASN A 97 5.26 12.86 -10.60
N ASP A 98 6.02 13.94 -10.43
CA ASP A 98 6.94 14.16 -9.30
C ASP A 98 6.23 14.27 -7.93
N SER A 99 4.97 14.72 -7.91
CA SER A 99 4.18 14.77 -6.67
C SER A 99 3.83 13.36 -6.20
N PHE A 100 3.47 12.48 -7.14
CA PHE A 100 3.25 11.07 -6.87
C PHE A 100 4.52 10.36 -6.41
N ARG A 101 5.68 10.68 -7.03
CA ARG A 101 6.99 10.23 -6.57
C ARG A 101 7.24 10.58 -5.11
N THR A 102 7.07 11.84 -4.76
CA THR A 102 7.30 12.35 -3.41
C THR A 102 6.37 11.66 -2.40
N TYR A 103 5.12 11.41 -2.79
CA TYR A 103 4.16 10.66 -1.98
C TYR A 103 4.64 9.24 -1.70
N VAL A 104 4.98 8.45 -2.74
CA VAL A 104 5.46 7.07 -2.58
C VAL A 104 6.74 7.02 -1.75
N ASP A 105 7.70 7.91 -2.02
CA ASP A 105 8.97 7.99 -1.29
C ASP A 105 8.76 8.30 0.20
N SER A 106 7.76 9.12 0.54
CA SER A 106 7.43 9.40 1.94
C SER A 106 6.94 8.15 2.68
N TYR A 107 6.14 7.30 2.04
CA TYR A 107 5.66 6.04 2.62
C TYR A 107 6.80 5.05 2.81
N ILE A 108 7.70 4.92 1.83
CA ILE A 108 8.88 4.04 1.93
C ILE A 108 9.77 4.44 3.13
N ARG A 109 9.95 5.74 3.37
CA ARG A 109 10.69 6.24 4.55
C ARG A 109 10.01 5.91 5.88
N GLY A 110 8.70 5.72 5.87
CA GLY A 110 7.90 5.30 7.04
C GLY A 110 7.95 3.81 7.36
N ALA A 111 8.74 3.00 6.63
CA ALA A 111 8.87 1.57 6.90
C ALA A 111 9.44 1.29 8.30
N ARG A 112 8.87 0.29 8.98
CA ARG A 112 9.28 -0.13 10.32
C ARG A 112 10.29 -1.27 10.23
N MET A 113 11.38 -1.15 10.98
CA MET A 113 12.29 -2.27 11.22
C MET A 113 11.67 -3.19 12.28
N VAL A 114 11.43 -4.45 11.91
CA VAL A 114 10.78 -5.44 12.80
C VAL A 114 11.83 -6.27 13.53
N ALA A 115 12.90 -6.67 12.84
CA ALA A 115 13.94 -7.50 13.42
C ALA A 115 15.31 -7.28 12.75
N VAL A 116 16.37 -7.53 13.50
CA VAL A 116 17.75 -7.65 13.00
C VAL A 116 18.37 -8.90 13.60
N ASN A 117 18.60 -9.91 12.77
CA ASN A 117 19.13 -11.20 13.15
C ASN A 117 20.59 -11.32 12.71
N GLU A 118 21.46 -11.77 13.60
CA GLU A 118 22.85 -12.11 13.25
C GLU A 118 23.01 -13.64 13.27
N HIS A 119 23.12 -14.21 12.09
CA HIS A 119 23.29 -15.65 11.89
C HIS A 119 24.73 -16.09 12.27
N SER A 120 24.92 -17.38 12.54
CA SER A 120 26.21 -17.94 12.95
C SER A 120 27.24 -18.00 11.82
N ASP A 121 26.77 -18.05 10.58
CA ASP A 121 27.58 -18.01 9.35
C ASP A 121 28.21 -16.63 9.08
N GLY A 122 27.74 -15.59 9.78
CA GLY A 122 28.21 -14.22 9.65
C GLY A 122 27.34 -13.34 8.75
N VAL A 123 26.15 -13.82 8.39
CA VAL A 123 25.12 -13.01 7.72
C VAL A 123 24.30 -12.26 8.76
N VAL A 124 24.07 -10.98 8.49
CA VAL A 124 23.14 -10.13 9.21
C VAL A 124 21.90 -9.94 8.34
N GLU A 125 20.74 -10.31 8.86
CA GLU A 125 19.46 -10.17 8.20
C GLU A 125 18.65 -9.07 8.89
N THR A 126 18.15 -8.11 8.13
CA THR A 126 17.22 -7.09 8.61
C THR A 126 15.86 -7.31 7.98
N VAL A 127 14.82 -7.45 8.81
CA VAL A 127 13.43 -7.57 8.36
C VAL A 127 12.73 -6.23 8.52
N MET A 128 12.18 -5.72 7.43
CA MET A 128 11.40 -4.49 7.38
C MET A 128 9.95 -4.79 7.01
N GLU A 129 9.06 -3.97 7.55
CA GLU A 129 7.63 -4.01 7.28
C GLU A 129 7.12 -2.61 6.94
N LEU A 130 6.38 -2.51 5.84
CA LEU A 130 5.63 -1.32 5.48
C LEU A 130 4.15 -1.66 5.49
N ARG A 131 3.36 -0.92 6.27
CA ARG A 131 1.91 -1.03 6.27
C ARG A 131 1.35 -0.01 5.28
N LEU A 132 0.80 -0.51 4.19
CA LEU A 132 0.09 0.30 3.20
C LEU A 132 -1.33 0.54 3.70
N GLU A 133 -1.62 1.79 4.01
CA GLU A 133 -2.95 2.22 4.46
C GLU A 133 -3.95 2.22 3.30
N PRO A 134 -5.26 2.14 3.59
CA PRO A 134 -6.30 2.22 2.57
C PRO A 134 -6.17 3.49 1.70
N ARG A 135 -5.81 4.63 2.30
CA ARG A 135 -5.59 5.91 1.58
C ARG A 135 -4.49 5.83 0.53
N PHE A 136 -3.42 5.09 0.83
CA PHE A 136 -2.36 4.85 -0.15
C PHE A 136 -2.93 4.10 -1.36
N ARG A 137 -3.73 3.05 -1.12
CA ARG A 137 -4.36 2.30 -2.20
C ARG A 137 -5.40 3.12 -2.96
N GLU A 138 -6.15 4.00 -2.30
CA GLU A 138 -7.09 4.91 -2.96
C GLU A 138 -6.36 5.89 -3.89
N CYS A 139 -5.31 6.55 -3.40
CA CYS A 139 -4.48 7.46 -4.20
C CYS A 139 -3.83 6.73 -5.37
N VAL A 140 -3.31 5.53 -5.14
CA VAL A 140 -2.59 4.83 -6.19
C VAL A 140 -3.57 4.19 -7.20
N ALA A 141 -4.70 3.62 -6.77
CA ALA A 141 -5.62 2.88 -7.65
C ALA A 141 -6.66 3.74 -8.39
N LYS A 142 -6.96 4.98 -7.94
CA LYS A 142 -8.08 5.77 -8.50
C LYS A 142 -7.67 6.94 -9.40
N VAL A 143 -6.39 7.11 -9.71
CA VAL A 143 -5.93 8.38 -10.27
C VAL A 143 -5.56 8.27 -11.75
N ALA A 144 -6.39 8.91 -12.59
CA ALA A 144 -5.93 9.49 -13.85
C ALA A 144 -5.06 10.72 -13.54
N ASP A 145 -4.06 10.99 -14.36
CA ASP A 145 -2.95 11.93 -14.11
C ASP A 145 -3.37 13.35 -13.65
N ASP A 146 -4.61 13.77 -13.94
CA ASP A 146 -5.16 15.08 -13.63
C ASP A 146 -5.60 15.28 -12.16
N GLN A 147 -5.84 14.22 -11.38
CA GLN A 147 -6.36 14.32 -10.00
C GLN A 147 -5.37 13.95 -8.89
N VAL A 148 -4.08 13.78 -9.24
CA VAL A 148 -3.03 13.37 -8.28
C VAL A 148 -2.91 14.34 -7.11
N GLN A 149 -2.96 15.66 -7.34
CA GLN A 149 -2.75 16.64 -6.27
C GLN A 149 -3.84 16.63 -5.20
N ASP A 150 -5.09 16.36 -5.57
CA ASP A 150 -6.22 16.38 -4.63
C ASP A 150 -6.34 15.07 -3.84
N VAL A 151 -6.01 13.93 -4.46
CA VAL A 151 -6.18 12.60 -3.85
C VAL A 151 -4.92 12.14 -3.11
N CYS A 152 -3.73 12.53 -3.59
CA CYS A 152 -2.45 12.07 -3.07
C CYS A 152 -1.69 13.11 -2.22
N ALA A 153 -2.33 14.21 -1.81
CA ALA A 153 -1.70 15.12 -0.86
C ALA A 153 -1.50 14.41 0.50
N ILE A 154 -0.25 14.35 0.99
CA ILE A 154 0.01 13.99 2.39
C ILE A 154 -0.57 15.12 3.24
N PRO A 155 -1.65 14.89 4.01
CA PRO A 155 -2.19 15.94 4.85
C PRO A 155 -1.12 16.31 5.89
N MET A 156 -0.82 17.60 6.00
CA MET A 156 -0.01 18.11 7.11
C MET A 156 -0.71 17.69 8.42
N PRO A 157 -0.02 17.01 9.35
CA PRO A 157 -0.63 16.58 10.60
C PRO A 157 -1.16 17.81 11.32
N ARG A 158 -2.48 17.95 11.37
CA ARG A 158 -3.12 19.01 12.13
C ARG A 158 -3.31 18.44 13.51
N ARG A 159 -2.53 18.95 14.47
CA ARG A 159 -2.53 18.59 15.91
C ARG A 159 -3.76 17.74 16.30
N ASN A 160 -3.52 16.45 16.55
CA ASN A 160 -4.46 15.40 17.03
C ASN A 160 -5.07 14.44 15.97
N ASP A 161 -4.30 13.99 14.99
CA ASP A 161 -4.70 12.94 14.04
C ASP A 161 -4.27 11.55 14.55
N ARG A 162 -5.02 11.01 15.54
CA ARG A 162 -4.75 9.71 16.21
C ARG A 162 -4.65 8.48 15.29
N VAL A 163 -5.01 8.60 14.02
CA VAL A 163 -5.09 7.47 13.08
C VAL A 163 -3.75 7.21 12.37
N GLY A 164 -2.88 8.22 12.28
CA GLY A 164 -1.57 8.11 11.60
C GLY A 164 -0.37 8.44 12.50
N ASP A 165 -0.61 8.91 13.73
CA ASP A 165 0.47 9.09 14.69
C ASP A 165 1.04 7.72 15.07
N VAL A 166 2.28 7.45 14.66
CA VAL A 166 3.12 6.45 15.33
C VAL A 166 3.29 6.97 16.75
N GLU A 167 2.36 6.62 17.63
CA GLU A 167 2.48 6.88 19.05
C GLU A 167 3.81 6.23 19.45
N ALA A 168 4.84 7.06 19.67
CA ALA A 168 6.08 6.63 20.26
C ALA A 168 5.76 6.26 21.71
N ARG A 169 5.02 5.17 21.90
CA ARG A 169 4.85 4.50 23.18
C ARG A 169 6.22 4.03 23.57
N ARG A 170 6.90 4.86 24.37
CA ARG A 170 8.21 4.59 24.95
C ARG A 170 9.14 3.90 23.96
N THR A 171 9.88 4.70 23.20
CA THR A 171 11.28 4.33 23.02
C THR A 171 11.93 4.37 24.40
N ASP A 172 11.79 3.28 25.16
CA ASP A 172 12.81 2.90 26.13
C ASP A 172 14.07 2.76 25.30
N SER A 173 14.86 3.83 25.30
CA SER A 173 16.19 3.85 24.72
C SER A 173 16.99 2.75 25.41
N LEU A 174 17.04 1.56 24.80
CA LEU A 174 17.90 0.44 25.19
C LEU A 174 19.38 0.74 24.87
N TYR A 175 19.81 1.97 25.12
CA TYR A 175 21.20 2.34 25.31
C TYR A 175 21.48 2.28 26.81
N TYR A 176 21.49 1.08 27.37
CA TYR A 176 22.22 0.82 28.59
C TYR A 176 23.60 0.31 28.18
N LEU A 177 24.58 1.21 28.30
CA LEU A 177 25.99 0.86 28.45
C LEU A 177 26.16 0.47 29.91
N ASP A 178 26.32 -0.83 30.16
CA ASP A 178 27.11 -1.34 31.28
C ASP A 178 28.29 -2.12 30.69
#